data_AF-V2XP69-F1
#
_entry.id   AF-V2XP69-F1
#
_cell.length_a   1.000
_cell.length_b   1.000
_cell.length_c   1.000
_cell.angle_alpha   90.00
_cell.angle_beta   90.00
_cell.angle_gamma   90.00
#
_symmetry.space_group_name_H-M   'P 1'
#
loop_
_entity.id
_entity.type
_entity.pdbx_description
1 polymer ?
#
loop_
_entity_poly.entity_id
_entity_poly.type
_entity_poly.pdbx_seq_one_letter_code
_entity_poly.pdbx_strand_id
1 'polypeptide(L)'
;MSTTTIPFTSNHYVRDLRMTGVGNQMRDKFVEPTQFLEEFLPIPALPVPEFGAEQKAKFRKASEMSEAGEIAMYEPFILATTEFCPTLSLSDTHKYPDDITWVHQPGLIKPDICARLGPTLTNEATDISTTELCLRGHSVAGCETPFKAISRDPTDVLAQLATYAGAQLASQPRTHCFSIHFTRHHVRLFRWDRSGAIVTRRVPFAEETYLVDSLWRYSHAARQDQGYDPFVTEVGEDDGINVQNVRSALKLDEHARIWRFQVTSRDNDRFFYGLLIPPRHPSPCIPTGRCTQGSPVVDENGELAYLKETWRGIKPHAKIEGEVYETLHAASVSNIPTVIASGDAKGKWQCTVTEVERVPTLLHSVPRSRSQSERMCHPMSNKAHHDAYARAGILHCDVSLGNIFITKTGGLLIDWDLSKNIREFGNNEFELTGTWQFISARLLSTRTPQGAPHMLADDLESFYHVLCYLTLLSGQHNLSPSAVFAQISDVYNDRWVYRGRMAGGTRKIGCFKDR
;
A
#
# COMPACT_ATOMS: atom_id res chain seq x y z
N MET A 1 -14.17 29.91 -11.34
CA MET A 1 -14.82 28.73 -11.95
C MET A 1 -14.06 27.51 -11.47
N SER A 2 -14.77 26.59 -10.81
CA SER A 2 -14.26 25.40 -10.12
C SER A 2 -13.43 24.51 -11.05
N THR A 3 -12.13 24.33 -10.76
CA THR A 3 -11.27 23.34 -11.41
C THR A 3 -11.25 22.09 -10.55
N THR A 4 -12.29 21.27 -10.72
CA THR A 4 -12.41 19.93 -10.15
C THR A 4 -11.25 19.09 -10.65
N THR A 5 -10.26 18.87 -9.80
CA THR A 5 -9.20 17.89 -10.04
C THR A 5 -9.80 16.55 -9.66
N ILE A 6 -10.28 15.79 -10.65
CA ILE A 6 -10.81 14.44 -10.43
C ILE A 6 -9.62 13.47 -10.52
N PRO A 7 -9.18 12.83 -9.42
CA PRO A 7 -8.35 11.64 -9.53
C PRO A 7 -9.28 10.49 -9.95
N PHE A 8 -9.06 9.98 -11.18
CA PHE A 8 -9.63 8.74 -11.73
C PHE A 8 -10.85 8.17 -10.98
N THR A 9 -12.02 8.76 -11.23
CA THR A 9 -13.29 8.10 -10.97
C THR A 9 -13.86 7.60 -12.29
N SER A 10 -13.91 6.27 -12.46
CA SER A 10 -14.99 5.66 -13.24
C SER A 10 -15.86 4.89 -12.25
N ASN A 11 -17.12 5.31 -12.21
CA ASN A 11 -18.13 5.00 -11.20
C ASN A 11 -18.52 3.51 -11.15
N HIS A 12 -18.83 3.07 -9.92
CA HIS A 12 -19.60 1.90 -9.49
C HIS A 12 -19.27 0.48 -10.06
N TYR A 13 -19.03 -0.43 -9.10
CA TYR A 13 -19.14 -1.90 -9.24
C TYR A 13 -18.15 -2.59 -10.18
N VAL A 14 -16.86 -2.27 -10.04
CA VAL A 14 -15.80 -3.26 -10.24
C VAL A 14 -14.80 -3.06 -9.10
N ARG A 15 -14.84 -3.91 -8.08
CA ARG A 15 -13.73 -3.99 -7.12
C ARG A 15 -12.45 -4.17 -7.91
N ASP A 16 -11.44 -3.36 -7.62
CA ASP A 16 -10.16 -3.39 -8.32
C ASP A 16 -9.73 -4.85 -8.50
N LEU A 17 -9.46 -5.28 -9.75
CA LEU A 17 -9.09 -6.65 -10.09
C LEU A 17 -7.85 -7.13 -9.30
N ARG A 18 -7.06 -6.21 -8.76
CA ARG A 18 -5.98 -6.51 -7.80
C ARG A 18 -6.53 -7.05 -6.49
N MET A 19 -7.63 -6.49 -5.97
CA MET A 19 -8.29 -6.92 -4.73
C MET A 19 -8.93 -8.30 -4.85
N THR A 20 -9.43 -8.66 -6.04
CA THR A 20 -9.89 -10.03 -6.30
C THR A 20 -8.71 -11.00 -6.53
N GLY A 21 -7.59 -10.51 -7.06
CA GLY A 21 -6.32 -11.24 -7.20
C GLY A 21 -5.64 -11.59 -5.87
N VAL A 22 -5.78 -10.72 -4.86
CA VAL A 22 -5.31 -10.95 -3.48
C VAL A 22 -5.86 -12.26 -2.91
N GLY A 23 -7.15 -12.56 -3.13
CA GLY A 23 -7.76 -13.84 -2.70
C GLY A 23 -7.15 -15.08 -3.36
N ASN A 24 -6.62 -14.96 -4.59
CA ASN A 24 -5.92 -16.05 -5.25
C ASN A 24 -4.49 -16.25 -4.71
N GLN A 25 -3.80 -15.17 -4.34
CA GLN A 25 -2.46 -15.22 -3.73
C GLN A 25 -2.49 -15.77 -2.29
N MET A 26 -3.63 -15.73 -1.61
CA MET A 26 -3.82 -16.19 -0.22
C MET A 26 -4.26 -17.65 -0.10
N ARG A 27 -4.57 -18.33 -1.21
CA ARG A 27 -5.22 -19.64 -1.22
C ARG A 27 -4.44 -20.74 -0.50
N ASP A 28 -3.12 -20.60 -0.40
CA ASP A 28 -2.21 -21.59 0.21
C ASP A 28 -1.49 -21.05 1.47
N LYS A 29 -1.97 -19.95 2.08
CA LYS A 29 -1.33 -19.29 3.25
C LYS A 29 -2.08 -19.53 4.56
N PHE A 30 -2.67 -20.72 4.71
CA PHE A 30 -3.34 -21.13 5.94
C PHE A 30 -2.34 -21.71 6.94
N VAL A 31 -2.40 -21.22 8.18
CA VAL A 31 -1.58 -21.70 9.28
C VAL A 31 -2.44 -22.19 10.45
N GLU A 32 -1.85 -23.00 11.32
CA GLU A 32 -2.49 -23.36 12.58
C GLU A 32 -2.58 -22.14 13.51
N PRO A 33 -3.66 -21.99 14.31
CA PRO A 33 -3.82 -20.84 15.20
C PRO A 33 -2.70 -20.74 16.24
N THR A 34 -2.16 -21.87 16.72
CA THR A 34 -1.01 -21.92 17.63
C THR A 34 0.22 -21.26 17.00
N GLN A 35 0.56 -21.69 15.77
CA GLN A 35 1.67 -21.11 15.00
C GLN A 35 1.47 -19.60 14.78
N PHE A 36 0.26 -19.19 14.40
CA PHE A 36 -0.07 -17.77 14.20
C PHE A 36 0.17 -16.94 15.46
N LEU A 37 -0.30 -17.42 16.60
CA LEU A 37 -0.12 -16.74 17.88
C LEU A 37 1.34 -16.68 18.30
N GLU A 38 2.07 -17.80 18.22
CA GLU A 38 3.49 -17.86 18.59
C GLU A 38 4.37 -16.93 17.74
N GLU A 39 4.06 -16.80 16.45
CA GLU A 39 4.88 -16.02 15.52
C GLU A 39 4.59 -14.51 15.58
N PHE A 40 3.31 -14.14 15.75
CA PHE A 40 2.84 -12.77 15.55
C PHE A 40 2.32 -12.06 16.79
N LEU A 41 1.90 -12.79 17.83
CA LEU A 41 1.32 -12.20 19.04
C LEU A 41 2.04 -12.74 20.29
N PRO A 42 3.02 -11.98 20.82
CA PRO A 42 3.83 -12.40 21.96
C PRO A 42 2.98 -12.84 23.16
N ILE A 43 3.48 -13.81 23.93
CA ILE A 43 2.84 -14.22 25.18
C ILE A 43 3.03 -13.08 26.21
N PRO A 44 1.96 -12.49 26.74
CA PRO A 44 2.07 -11.45 27.74
C PRO A 44 2.55 -12.02 29.08
N ALA A 45 3.12 -11.16 29.91
CA ALA A 45 3.51 -11.51 31.27
C ALA A 45 2.29 -11.84 32.15
N LEU A 46 1.13 -11.25 31.86
CA LEU A 46 -0.12 -11.51 32.56
C LEU A 46 -0.84 -12.73 31.95
N PRO A 47 -1.33 -13.66 32.79
CA PRO A 47 -2.09 -14.80 32.31
C PRO A 47 -3.39 -14.33 31.63
N VAL A 48 -3.78 -15.03 30.56
CA VAL A 48 -5.09 -14.83 29.93
C VAL A 48 -6.19 -15.16 30.95
N PRO A 49 -7.27 -14.36 31.05
CA PRO A 49 -8.42 -14.68 31.88
C PRO A 49 -8.98 -16.07 31.59
N GLU A 50 -9.60 -16.70 32.59
CA GLU A 50 -10.12 -18.05 32.46
C GLU A 50 -11.23 -18.13 31.40
N PHE A 51 -11.05 -19.01 30.41
CA PHE A 51 -12.06 -19.30 29.39
C PHE A 51 -12.92 -20.51 29.80
N GLY A 52 -13.64 -20.34 30.90
CA GLY A 52 -14.43 -21.37 31.56
C GLY A 52 -15.84 -21.54 30.97
N ALA A 53 -16.69 -22.28 31.67
CA ALA A 53 -18.05 -22.58 31.23
C ALA A 53 -18.91 -21.31 31.06
N GLU A 54 -18.73 -20.31 31.93
CA GLU A 54 -19.46 -19.04 31.86
C GLU A 54 -19.10 -18.25 30.60
N GLN A 55 -17.80 -18.10 30.33
CA GLN A 55 -17.28 -17.41 29.16
C GLN A 55 -17.72 -18.09 27.87
N LYS A 56 -17.59 -19.42 27.80
CA LYS A 56 -18.09 -20.22 26.68
C LYS A 56 -19.59 -20.00 26.47
N ALA A 57 -20.39 -19.94 27.53
CA ALA A 57 -21.82 -19.66 27.43
C ALA A 57 -22.12 -18.26 26.84
N LYS A 58 -21.33 -17.23 27.18
CA LYS A 58 -21.46 -15.89 26.57
C LYS A 58 -21.23 -15.94 25.06
N PHE A 59 -20.18 -16.63 24.60
CA PHE A 59 -19.89 -16.79 23.17
C PHE A 59 -20.92 -17.69 22.45
N ARG A 60 -21.41 -18.76 23.10
CA ARG A 60 -22.51 -19.57 22.55
C ARG A 60 -23.77 -18.74 22.35
N LYS A 61 -24.13 -17.89 23.32
CA LYS A 61 -25.25 -16.97 23.17
C LYS A 61 -25.09 -16.06 21.95
N ALA A 62 -23.90 -15.50 21.72
CA ALA A 62 -23.63 -14.72 20.51
C ALA A 62 -23.82 -15.55 19.23
N SER A 63 -23.33 -16.78 19.24
CA SER A 63 -23.47 -17.74 18.15
C SER A 63 -24.93 -18.12 17.87
N GLU A 64 -25.75 -18.33 18.91
CA GLU A 64 -27.18 -18.63 18.82
C GLU A 64 -27.95 -17.43 18.27
N MET A 65 -27.65 -16.21 18.73
CA MET A 65 -28.29 -14.98 18.25
C MET A 65 -28.08 -14.74 16.76
N SER A 66 -27.02 -15.29 16.16
CA SER A 66 -26.80 -15.20 14.71
C SER A 66 -27.88 -15.91 13.87
N GLU A 67 -28.71 -16.78 14.47
CA GLU A 67 -29.91 -17.33 13.81
C GLU A 67 -30.93 -16.24 13.44
N ALA A 68 -31.01 -15.18 14.24
CA ALA A 68 -31.86 -14.02 13.97
C ALA A 68 -31.24 -13.04 12.94
N GLY A 69 -30.04 -13.33 12.46
CA GLY A 69 -29.28 -12.54 11.49
C GLY A 69 -27.92 -12.10 12.01
N GLU A 70 -27.04 -11.72 11.09
CA GLU A 70 -25.65 -11.32 11.38
C GLU A 70 -25.55 -10.21 12.44
N ILE A 71 -26.38 -9.17 12.31
CA ILE A 71 -26.38 -8.00 13.20
C ILE A 71 -26.76 -8.37 14.63
N ALA A 72 -27.64 -9.37 14.82
CA ALA A 72 -28.08 -9.80 16.14
C ALA A 72 -26.95 -10.45 16.97
N MET A 73 -25.87 -10.90 16.31
CA MET A 73 -24.69 -11.45 16.96
C MET A 73 -23.75 -10.37 17.53
N TYR A 74 -23.74 -9.14 16.98
CA TYR A 74 -22.68 -8.17 17.25
C TYR A 74 -22.60 -7.74 18.72
N GLU A 75 -23.70 -7.28 19.30
CA GLU A 75 -23.71 -6.83 20.69
C GLU A 75 -23.36 -7.96 21.68
N PRO A 76 -23.98 -9.16 21.62
CA PRO A 76 -23.56 -10.29 22.43
C PRO A 76 -22.08 -10.67 22.27
N PHE A 77 -21.57 -10.61 21.03
CA PHE A 77 -20.17 -10.93 20.74
C PHE A 77 -19.23 -9.89 21.36
N ILE A 78 -19.51 -8.59 21.17
CA ILE A 78 -18.75 -7.48 21.76
C ILE A 78 -18.67 -7.64 23.28
N LEU A 79 -19.82 -7.86 23.93
CA LEU A 79 -19.91 -8.03 25.38
C LEU A 79 -19.10 -9.25 25.87
N ALA A 80 -19.09 -10.35 25.12
CA ALA A 80 -18.32 -11.55 25.44
C ALA A 80 -16.80 -11.32 25.31
N THR A 81 -16.37 -10.43 24.42
CA THR A 81 -14.93 -10.15 24.22
C THR A 81 -14.33 -9.15 25.20
N THR A 82 -15.15 -8.34 25.89
CA THR A 82 -14.69 -7.21 26.73
C THR A 82 -13.65 -7.60 27.78
N GLU A 83 -13.81 -8.74 28.45
CA GLU A 83 -12.88 -9.18 29.49
C GLU A 83 -11.49 -9.59 28.94
N PHE A 84 -11.40 -9.85 27.63
CA PHE A 84 -10.20 -10.34 26.97
C PHE A 84 -9.45 -9.25 26.19
N CYS A 85 -9.97 -8.03 26.11
CA CYS A 85 -9.31 -6.95 25.37
C CYS A 85 -9.25 -5.64 26.20
N PRO A 86 -8.58 -5.63 27.37
CA PRO A 86 -8.69 -4.55 28.36
C PRO A 86 -8.24 -3.17 27.87
N THR A 87 -7.44 -3.09 26.80
CA THR A 87 -6.98 -1.83 26.20
C THR A 87 -7.81 -1.40 25.01
N LEU A 88 -8.75 -2.25 24.55
CA LEU A 88 -9.57 -2.04 23.37
C LEU A 88 -11.04 -1.92 23.74
N SER A 89 -11.73 -0.95 23.16
CA SER A 89 -13.17 -0.88 23.14
C SER A 89 -13.68 -1.30 21.76
N LEU A 90 -14.52 -2.34 21.73
CA LEU A 90 -15.22 -2.77 20.51
C LEU A 90 -16.58 -2.08 20.42
N SER A 91 -16.93 -1.61 19.22
CA SER A 91 -18.22 -0.96 18.94
C SER A 91 -18.80 -1.47 17.63
N ASP A 92 -20.12 -1.62 17.58
CA ASP A 92 -20.85 -1.93 16.35
C ASP A 92 -20.85 -0.71 15.40
N THR A 93 -20.22 -0.87 14.24
CA THR A 93 -20.04 0.16 13.22
C THR A 93 -20.76 -0.15 11.91
N HIS A 94 -21.55 -1.23 11.85
CA HIS A 94 -22.15 -1.73 10.60
C HIS A 94 -23.11 -0.75 9.89
N LYS A 95 -23.49 0.36 10.52
CA LYS A 95 -24.34 1.40 9.91
C LYS A 95 -23.55 2.60 9.41
N TYR A 96 -22.34 2.80 9.90
CA TYR A 96 -21.63 4.08 9.80
C TYR A 96 -20.34 3.90 9.00
N PRO A 97 -20.34 4.08 7.67
CA PRO A 97 -19.10 4.06 6.90
C PRO A 97 -18.17 5.22 7.27
N ASP A 98 -16.87 5.07 7.01
CA ASP A 98 -15.86 6.12 7.18
C ASP A 98 -15.85 7.07 5.98
N ASP A 99 -16.89 7.88 5.86
CA ASP A 99 -17.02 8.86 4.77
C ASP A 99 -16.28 10.17 5.07
N ILE A 100 -15.64 10.29 6.25
CA ILE A 100 -14.89 11.48 6.68
C ILE A 100 -13.41 11.32 6.31
N THR A 101 -12.79 10.21 6.66
CA THR A 101 -11.40 9.93 6.28
C THR A 101 -11.34 9.46 4.83
N TRP A 102 -12.38 8.75 4.35
CA TRP A 102 -12.42 8.15 3.02
C TRP A 102 -13.35 8.88 2.03
N VAL A 103 -13.30 10.20 1.99
CA VAL A 103 -14.22 11.08 1.22
C VAL A 103 -14.35 10.78 -0.28
N HIS A 104 -13.33 10.16 -0.88
CA HIS A 104 -13.26 9.96 -2.33
C HIS A 104 -14.05 8.74 -2.82
N GLN A 105 -14.42 7.83 -1.92
CA GLN A 105 -15.26 6.66 -2.20
C GLN A 105 -16.24 6.39 -1.04
N PRO A 106 -17.30 7.21 -0.91
CA PRO A 106 -18.27 7.08 0.17
C PRO A 106 -18.89 5.68 0.21
N GLY A 107 -19.07 5.16 1.42
CA GLY A 107 -19.64 3.84 1.71
C GLY A 107 -18.68 2.66 1.53
N LEU A 108 -17.43 2.90 1.09
CA LEU A 108 -16.49 1.81 0.84
C LEU A 108 -15.92 1.20 2.12
N ILE A 109 -15.49 2.05 3.06
CA ILE A 109 -14.87 1.61 4.30
C ILE A 109 -15.96 1.48 5.36
N LYS A 110 -16.39 0.24 5.60
CA LYS A 110 -17.52 -0.05 6.48
C LYS A 110 -17.36 -1.40 7.19
N PRO A 111 -16.38 -1.54 8.11
CA PRO A 111 -16.29 -2.72 8.96
C PRO A 111 -17.53 -2.87 9.83
N ASP A 112 -17.89 -4.10 10.19
CA ASP A 112 -19.10 -4.35 10.96
C ASP A 112 -18.87 -4.02 12.44
N ILE A 113 -17.70 -4.38 12.96
CA ILE A 113 -17.26 -4.01 14.31
C ILE A 113 -15.85 -3.42 14.20
N CYS A 114 -15.59 -2.35 14.94
CA CYS A 114 -14.25 -1.75 15.06
C CYS A 114 -13.79 -1.81 16.51
N ALA A 115 -12.53 -2.18 16.73
CA ALA A 115 -11.85 -2.04 18.02
C ALA A 115 -10.99 -0.76 18.01
N ARG A 116 -11.07 0.05 19.07
CA ARG A 116 -10.29 1.29 19.25
C ARG A 116 -9.58 1.29 20.60
N LEU A 117 -8.46 1.99 20.73
CA LEU A 117 -7.81 2.18 22.03
C LEU A 117 -8.64 3.11 22.93
N GLY A 118 -8.67 2.81 24.22
CA GLY A 118 -9.25 3.68 25.23
C GLY A 118 -10.71 3.39 25.58
N PRO A 119 -11.32 4.18 26.48
CA PRO A 119 -12.65 3.93 27.01
C PRO A 119 -13.73 4.04 25.92
N THR A 120 -14.84 3.33 26.14
CA THR A 120 -15.93 3.13 25.19
C THR A 120 -16.46 4.44 24.61
N LEU A 121 -16.12 4.70 23.34
CA LEU A 121 -16.75 5.76 22.56
C LEU A 121 -18.16 5.32 22.19
N THR A 122 -19.16 6.08 22.64
CA THR A 122 -20.57 5.85 22.35
C THR A 122 -20.84 6.08 20.86
N ASN A 123 -21.09 5.01 20.09
CA ASN A 123 -21.66 5.07 18.72
C ASN A 123 -21.07 6.15 17.79
N GLU A 124 -19.74 6.27 17.78
CA GLU A 124 -19.07 7.15 16.83
C GLU A 124 -18.86 6.42 15.51
N ALA A 125 -19.05 7.16 14.42
CA ALA A 125 -18.85 6.70 13.05
C ALA A 125 -17.52 5.94 12.87
N THR A 126 -17.45 5.04 11.87
CA THR A 126 -16.18 4.38 11.55
C THR A 126 -15.13 5.44 11.27
N ASP A 127 -14.00 5.34 11.96
CA ASP A 127 -12.79 6.10 11.67
C ASP A 127 -11.63 5.10 11.56
N ILE A 128 -11.24 4.82 10.32
CA ILE A 128 -10.18 3.89 10.01
C ILE A 128 -8.81 4.42 10.42
N SER A 129 -8.66 5.73 10.68
CA SER A 129 -7.40 6.33 11.13
C SER A 129 -7.09 6.05 12.61
N THR A 130 -8.10 5.67 13.39
CA THR A 130 -7.99 5.34 14.82
C THR A 130 -8.36 3.90 15.16
N THR A 131 -8.92 3.15 14.19
CA THR A 131 -9.27 1.73 14.37
C THR A 131 -8.04 0.84 14.51
N GLU A 132 -7.98 0.05 15.57
CA GLU A 132 -6.92 -0.93 15.84
C GLU A 132 -7.20 -2.28 15.16
N LEU A 133 -8.43 -2.78 15.24
CA LEU A 133 -8.84 -4.04 14.61
C LEU A 133 -10.17 -3.85 13.87
N CYS A 134 -10.21 -4.30 12.61
CA CYS A 134 -11.45 -4.43 11.86
C CYS A 134 -12.02 -5.85 11.99
N LEU A 135 -13.29 -5.94 12.36
CA LEU A 135 -14.04 -7.17 12.51
C LEU A 135 -15.13 -7.23 11.43
N ARG A 136 -15.19 -8.34 10.69
CA ARG A 136 -16.16 -8.57 9.63
C ARG A 136 -17.01 -9.80 9.93
N GLY A 137 -18.32 -9.61 9.95
CA GLY A 137 -19.31 -10.67 9.97
C GLY A 137 -19.61 -11.19 8.56
N HIS A 138 -20.03 -12.45 8.50
CA HIS A 138 -20.66 -12.99 7.30
C HIS A 138 -21.65 -14.09 7.66
N SER A 139 -22.92 -13.86 7.33
CA SER A 139 -24.00 -14.84 7.46
C SER A 139 -24.14 -15.73 6.22
N VAL A 140 -23.35 -16.80 6.14
CA VAL A 140 -23.67 -17.91 5.22
C VAL A 140 -23.66 -19.24 5.96
N ALA A 141 -24.85 -19.84 6.03
CA ALA A 141 -25.01 -21.27 6.29
C ALA A 141 -24.43 -22.04 5.10
N GLY A 142 -23.31 -22.73 5.28
CA GLY A 142 -22.81 -23.70 4.31
C GLY A 142 -21.42 -23.45 3.70
N CYS A 143 -20.64 -22.45 4.12
CA CYS A 143 -19.23 -22.37 3.70
C CYS A 143 -18.37 -23.35 4.53
N GLU A 144 -18.60 -24.65 4.31
CA GLU A 144 -17.90 -25.76 4.95
C GLU A 144 -16.50 -26.03 4.37
N THR A 145 -16.12 -25.36 3.28
CA THR A 145 -14.85 -25.59 2.56
C THR A 145 -13.82 -24.46 2.76
N PRO A 146 -12.51 -24.77 2.66
CA PRO A 146 -11.44 -23.78 2.71
C PRO A 146 -11.37 -22.99 1.39
N PHE A 147 -12.07 -21.86 1.25
CA PHE A 147 -11.97 -20.91 0.11
C PHE A 147 -11.78 -21.57 -1.29
N LYS A 148 -12.33 -22.78 -1.49
CA LYS A 148 -12.09 -23.60 -2.68
C LYS A 148 -13.37 -23.62 -3.50
N ALA A 149 -13.25 -22.98 -4.65
CA ALA A 149 -14.11 -23.05 -5.82
C ALA A 149 -15.52 -22.43 -5.73
N ILE A 150 -15.66 -21.35 -6.51
CA ILE A 150 -16.82 -21.03 -7.36
C ILE A 150 -18.13 -20.76 -6.60
N SER A 151 -18.19 -19.58 -5.99
CA SER A 151 -19.37 -18.71 -6.13
C SER A 151 -18.86 -17.25 -6.15
N ARG A 152 -19.71 -16.28 -6.54
CA ARG A 152 -19.35 -14.85 -6.59
C ARG A 152 -18.98 -14.25 -5.21
N ASP A 153 -19.17 -15.00 -4.11
CA ASP A 153 -19.26 -14.49 -2.73
C ASP A 153 -17.97 -14.58 -1.87
N PRO A 154 -17.15 -15.66 -1.89
CA PRO A 154 -15.95 -15.75 -1.03
C PRO A 154 -14.81 -14.80 -1.44
N THR A 155 -14.71 -14.54 -2.75
CA THR A 155 -13.79 -13.52 -3.29
C THR A 155 -14.19 -12.13 -2.80
N ASP A 156 -15.47 -11.94 -2.50
CA ASP A 156 -15.99 -10.65 -2.08
C ASP A 156 -15.72 -10.36 -0.59
N VAL A 157 -15.80 -11.34 0.30
CA VAL A 157 -15.44 -11.13 1.72
C VAL A 157 -13.94 -10.84 1.87
N LEU A 158 -13.09 -11.60 1.17
CA LEU A 158 -11.64 -11.35 1.19
C LEU A 158 -11.27 -10.00 0.57
N ALA A 159 -11.92 -9.61 -0.52
CA ALA A 159 -11.69 -8.30 -1.12
C ALA A 159 -12.11 -7.16 -0.17
N GLN A 160 -13.19 -7.31 0.61
CA GLN A 160 -13.57 -6.34 1.64
C GLN A 160 -12.55 -6.27 2.78
N LEU A 161 -12.16 -7.40 3.36
CA LEU A 161 -11.14 -7.45 4.41
C LEU A 161 -9.82 -6.84 3.94
N ALA A 162 -9.40 -7.15 2.71
CA ALA A 162 -8.23 -6.55 2.09
C ALA A 162 -8.39 -5.03 1.91
N THR A 163 -9.61 -4.57 1.58
CA THR A 163 -9.91 -3.13 1.44
C THR A 163 -9.78 -2.42 2.79
N TYR A 164 -10.28 -3.00 3.87
CA TYR A 164 -10.17 -2.42 5.22
C TYR A 164 -8.71 -2.43 5.69
N ALA A 165 -7.99 -3.52 5.49
CA ALA A 165 -6.56 -3.60 5.79
C ALA A 165 -5.77 -2.55 5.00
N GLY A 166 -6.04 -2.40 3.70
CA GLY A 166 -5.38 -1.41 2.85
C GLY A 166 -5.68 0.03 3.28
N ALA A 167 -6.92 0.33 3.68
CA ALA A 167 -7.29 1.64 4.22
C ALA A 167 -6.59 1.91 5.57
N GLN A 168 -6.54 0.92 6.47
CA GLN A 168 -5.84 1.05 7.75
C GLN A 168 -4.33 1.29 7.56
N LEU A 169 -3.68 0.51 6.69
CA LEU A 169 -2.27 0.66 6.34
C LEU A 169 -1.96 1.94 5.56
N ALA A 170 -2.95 2.56 4.93
CA ALA A 170 -2.83 3.85 4.26
C ALA A 170 -3.03 5.02 5.22
N SER A 171 -3.83 4.83 6.27
CA SER A 171 -4.24 5.88 7.21
C SER A 171 -3.46 5.93 8.51
N GLN A 172 -2.64 4.91 8.79
CA GLN A 172 -1.88 4.78 10.02
C GLN A 172 -0.42 4.40 9.71
N PRO A 173 0.55 4.81 10.56
CA PRO A 173 1.95 4.43 10.39
C PRO A 173 2.14 2.97 10.78
N ARG A 174 1.78 2.06 9.89
CA ARG A 174 1.78 0.61 10.15
C ARG A 174 2.61 -0.16 9.15
N THR A 175 3.41 -1.08 9.68
CA THR A 175 4.14 -2.09 8.91
C THR A 175 3.24 -3.28 8.54
N HIS A 176 2.30 -3.60 9.42
CA HIS A 176 1.32 -4.66 9.27
C HIS A 176 0.07 -4.34 10.10
N CYS A 177 -1.02 -5.04 9.85
CA CYS A 177 -2.23 -4.93 10.67
C CYS A 177 -2.95 -6.27 10.82
N PHE A 178 -3.89 -6.31 11.75
CA PHE A 178 -4.67 -7.51 12.04
C PHE A 178 -6.15 -7.27 11.79
N SER A 179 -6.84 -8.29 11.30
CA SER A 179 -8.29 -8.27 11.18
C SER A 179 -8.87 -9.61 11.62
N ILE A 180 -10.13 -9.58 12.02
CA ILE A 180 -10.84 -10.77 12.48
C ILE A 180 -12.07 -10.95 11.60
N HIS A 181 -12.25 -12.16 11.09
CA HIS A 181 -13.45 -12.53 10.35
C HIS A 181 -14.21 -13.57 11.14
N PHE A 182 -15.47 -13.31 11.43
CA PHE A 182 -16.33 -14.25 12.15
C PHE A 182 -17.55 -14.64 11.33
N THR A 183 -17.96 -15.89 11.49
CA THR A 183 -19.23 -16.42 11.03
C THR A 183 -20.03 -16.85 12.24
N ARG A 184 -21.20 -17.46 12.01
CA ARG A 184 -22.08 -17.96 13.07
C ARG A 184 -21.37 -18.74 14.19
N HIS A 185 -20.47 -19.67 13.87
CA HIS A 185 -19.81 -20.52 14.88
C HIS A 185 -18.28 -20.40 14.90
N HIS A 186 -17.69 -19.74 13.91
CA HIS A 186 -16.25 -19.80 13.71
C HIS A 186 -15.62 -18.42 13.52
N VAL A 187 -14.34 -18.33 13.83
CA VAL A 187 -13.51 -17.16 13.56
C VAL A 187 -12.29 -17.56 12.73
N ARG A 188 -11.75 -16.59 12.00
CA ARG A 188 -10.42 -16.62 11.37
C ARG A 188 -9.69 -15.35 11.74
N LEU A 189 -8.41 -15.50 12.08
CA LEU A 189 -7.51 -14.39 12.35
C LEU A 189 -6.69 -14.12 11.10
N PHE A 190 -6.48 -12.85 10.80
CA PHE A 190 -5.68 -12.40 9.68
C PHE A 190 -4.57 -11.49 10.18
N ARG A 191 -3.37 -11.69 9.65
CA ARG A 191 -2.30 -10.69 9.66
C ARG A 191 -2.07 -10.25 8.22
N TRP A 192 -2.11 -8.95 7.98
CA TRP A 192 -1.85 -8.32 6.69
C TRP A 192 -0.51 -7.59 6.71
N ASP A 193 0.28 -7.74 5.66
CA ASP A 193 1.43 -6.88 5.39
C ASP A 193 1.49 -6.54 3.90
N ARG A 194 2.53 -5.81 3.51
CA ARG A 194 2.70 -5.33 2.13
C ARG A 194 2.95 -6.44 1.10
N SER A 195 3.09 -7.69 1.51
CA SER A 195 3.22 -8.85 0.60
C SER A 195 1.99 -9.77 0.58
N GLY A 196 1.05 -9.63 1.53
CA GLY A 196 -0.15 -10.46 1.55
C GLY A 196 -0.83 -10.53 2.91
N ALA A 197 -1.60 -11.60 3.11
CA ALA A 197 -2.05 -11.99 4.44
C ALA A 197 -1.73 -13.45 4.75
N ILE A 198 -1.52 -13.68 6.05
CA ILE A 198 -1.46 -14.99 6.67
C ILE A 198 -2.77 -15.17 7.42
N VAL A 199 -3.41 -16.32 7.24
CA VAL A 199 -4.76 -16.58 7.74
C VAL A 199 -4.77 -17.87 8.53
N THR A 200 -5.45 -17.89 9.67
CA THR A 200 -5.63 -19.16 10.39
C THR A 200 -6.65 -20.06 9.70
N ARG A 201 -6.60 -21.37 9.96
CA ARG A 201 -7.81 -22.19 9.79
C ARG A 201 -8.97 -21.62 10.61
N ARG A 202 -10.20 -22.03 10.27
CA ARG A 202 -11.38 -21.66 11.05
C ARG A 202 -11.31 -22.29 12.44
N VAL A 203 -11.72 -21.53 13.45
CA VAL A 203 -11.70 -21.91 14.87
C VAL A 203 -13.09 -21.73 15.46
N PRO A 204 -13.66 -22.74 16.16
CA PRO A 204 -14.90 -22.57 16.90
C PRO A 204 -14.69 -21.64 18.11
N PHE A 205 -15.10 -20.38 17.99
CA PHE A 205 -14.76 -19.33 18.97
C PHE A 205 -15.48 -19.48 20.32
N ALA A 206 -16.52 -20.30 20.39
CA ALA A 206 -17.26 -20.58 21.63
C ALA A 206 -16.68 -21.78 22.41
N GLU A 207 -15.75 -22.52 21.83
CA GLU A 207 -15.19 -23.75 22.42
C GLU A 207 -13.68 -23.70 22.60
N GLU A 208 -12.96 -23.06 21.67
CA GLU A 208 -11.50 -22.89 21.68
C GLU A 208 -11.08 -21.49 22.15
N THR A 209 -9.87 -21.39 22.72
CA THR A 209 -9.36 -20.14 23.34
C THR A 209 -8.70 -19.18 22.35
N TYR A 210 -8.44 -19.59 21.11
CA TYR A 210 -7.57 -18.81 20.21
C TYR A 210 -8.06 -17.39 19.94
N LEU A 211 -9.38 -17.15 19.90
CA LEU A 211 -9.91 -15.78 19.77
C LEU A 211 -9.54 -14.91 20.97
N VAL A 212 -9.85 -15.40 22.17
CA VAL A 212 -9.63 -14.66 23.42
C VAL A 212 -8.15 -14.51 23.72
N ASP A 213 -7.34 -15.53 23.41
CA ASP A 213 -5.88 -15.46 23.49
C ASP A 213 -5.32 -14.39 22.55
N SER A 214 -5.85 -14.30 21.32
CA SER A 214 -5.41 -13.28 20.34
C SER A 214 -5.72 -11.87 20.82
N LEU A 215 -6.94 -11.63 21.29
CA LEU A 215 -7.38 -10.32 21.79
C LEU A 215 -6.55 -9.90 23.01
N TRP A 216 -6.33 -10.84 23.94
CA TRP A 216 -5.55 -10.59 25.15
C TRP A 216 -4.09 -10.28 24.83
N ARG A 217 -3.47 -11.10 23.97
CA ARG A 217 -2.09 -10.89 23.54
C ARG A 217 -1.95 -9.58 22.77
N TYR A 218 -2.86 -9.27 21.85
CA TYR A 218 -2.86 -7.99 21.14
C TYR A 218 -2.96 -6.81 22.10
N SER A 219 -3.88 -6.85 23.07
CA SER A 219 -4.07 -5.77 24.04
C SER A 219 -2.83 -5.47 24.90
N HIS A 220 -1.95 -6.47 25.10
CA HIS A 220 -0.73 -6.35 25.91
C HIS A 220 0.55 -6.29 25.07
N ALA A 221 0.45 -6.45 23.76
CA ALA A 221 1.59 -6.42 22.86
C ALA A 221 2.20 -5.00 22.80
N ALA A 222 3.52 -4.92 22.58
CA ALA A 222 4.16 -3.65 22.32
C ALA A 222 3.59 -3.02 21.04
N ARG A 223 3.64 -1.69 20.90
CA ARG A 223 3.08 -0.99 19.72
C ARG A 223 3.62 -1.52 18.39
N GLN A 224 4.91 -1.90 18.36
CA GLN A 224 5.54 -2.48 17.17
C GLN A 224 4.95 -3.85 16.80
N ASP A 225 4.64 -4.68 17.79
CA ASP A 225 4.01 -6.01 17.59
C ASP A 225 2.52 -5.91 17.24
N GLN A 226 1.87 -4.79 17.60
CA GLN A 226 0.55 -4.43 17.10
C GLN A 226 0.60 -3.87 15.66
N GLY A 227 1.79 -3.60 15.14
CA GLY A 227 2.04 -3.17 13.76
C GLY A 227 2.45 -1.72 13.58
N TYR A 228 2.54 -0.91 14.64
CA TYR A 228 2.99 0.48 14.53
C TYR A 228 4.45 0.57 14.12
N ASP A 229 4.73 1.43 13.14
CA ASP A 229 6.07 1.67 12.65
C ASP A 229 6.86 2.54 13.64
N PRO A 230 7.96 2.05 14.22
CA PRO A 230 8.78 2.87 15.13
C PRO A 230 9.54 4.00 14.44
N PHE A 231 9.69 3.98 13.11
CA PHE A 231 10.33 5.04 12.34
C PHE A 231 9.38 6.20 12.05
N VAL A 232 8.09 6.08 12.37
CA VAL A 232 7.09 7.12 12.16
C VAL A 232 6.31 7.36 13.45
N THR A 233 6.60 8.45 14.14
CA THR A 233 5.99 8.77 15.44
C THR A 233 5.30 10.12 15.40
N GLU A 234 4.19 10.26 16.10
CA GLU A 234 3.55 11.57 16.27
C GLU A 234 4.45 12.49 17.09
N VAL A 235 4.52 13.76 16.69
CA VAL A 235 5.30 14.78 17.40
C VAL A 235 4.50 15.26 18.62
N GLY A 236 5.07 15.07 19.80
CA GLY A 236 4.57 15.61 21.07
C GLY A 236 5.16 16.97 21.42
N GLU A 237 4.66 17.57 22.49
CA GLU A 237 5.14 18.88 23.00
C GLU A 237 6.62 18.82 23.45
N ASP A 238 7.07 17.66 23.93
CA ASP A 238 8.41 17.44 24.50
C ASP A 238 9.49 17.13 23.45
N ASP A 239 9.16 16.99 22.16
CA ASP A 239 10.12 16.61 21.12
C ASP A 239 11.13 17.74 20.76
N GLY A 240 11.02 18.92 21.36
CA GLY A 240 11.98 20.02 21.21
C GLY A 240 12.01 20.67 19.81
N ILE A 241 11.07 20.32 18.93
CA ILE A 241 10.94 20.85 17.58
C ILE A 241 10.09 22.13 17.56
N ASN A 242 10.51 23.10 16.74
CA ASN A 242 9.67 24.24 16.39
C ASN A 242 8.55 23.82 15.42
N VAL A 243 7.45 23.33 15.97
CA VAL A 243 6.27 22.89 15.21
C VAL A 243 5.67 24.03 14.37
N GLN A 244 5.84 25.28 14.78
CA GLN A 244 5.37 26.44 14.02
C GLN A 244 6.14 26.64 12.71
N ASN A 245 7.44 26.34 12.70
CA ASN A 245 8.23 26.34 11.47
C ASN A 245 7.72 25.26 10.50
N VAL A 246 7.42 24.06 11.00
CA VAL A 246 6.85 22.96 10.19
C VAL A 246 5.52 23.39 9.57
N ARG A 247 4.59 23.90 10.39
CA ARG A 247 3.28 24.37 9.90
C ARG A 247 3.42 25.45 8.85
N SER A 248 4.32 26.42 9.07
CA SER A 248 4.53 27.54 8.15
C SER A 248 5.12 27.09 6.82
N ALA A 249 6.14 26.23 6.86
CA ALA A 249 6.84 25.75 5.67
C ALA A 249 5.95 24.83 4.81
N LEU A 250 5.15 23.97 5.44
CA LEU A 250 4.24 23.04 4.75
C LEU A 250 2.83 23.60 4.54
N LYS A 251 2.53 24.80 5.06
CA LYS A 251 1.22 25.46 5.02
C LYS A 251 0.11 24.59 5.61
N LEU A 252 0.37 24.05 6.78
CA LEU A 252 -0.55 23.15 7.48
C LEU A 252 -1.55 23.94 8.34
N ASP A 253 -2.73 23.37 8.53
CA ASP A 253 -3.71 23.87 9.48
C ASP A 253 -3.19 23.78 10.93
N GLU A 254 -3.71 24.65 11.80
CA GLU A 254 -3.29 24.74 13.20
C GLU A 254 -3.41 23.40 13.95
N HIS A 255 -4.50 22.67 13.68
CA HIS A 255 -4.81 21.38 14.31
C HIS A 255 -4.26 20.16 13.55
N ALA A 256 -3.48 20.36 12.48
CA ALA A 256 -2.92 19.25 11.74
C ALA A 256 -1.92 18.46 12.60
N ARG A 257 -2.11 17.14 12.68
CA ARG A 257 -1.20 16.22 13.37
C ARG A 257 0.10 16.11 12.59
N ILE A 258 1.21 16.39 13.26
CA ILE A 258 2.55 16.35 12.66
C ILE A 258 3.26 15.09 13.10
N TRP A 259 3.90 14.44 12.14
CA TRP A 259 4.60 13.18 12.29
C TRP A 259 6.08 13.40 12.07
N ARG A 260 6.91 12.75 12.90
CA ARG A 260 8.35 12.61 12.75
C ARG A 260 8.65 11.32 12.00
N PHE A 261 9.43 11.45 10.95
CA PHE A 261 9.93 10.36 10.12
C PHE A 261 11.44 10.21 10.33
N GLN A 262 11.87 9.03 10.79
CA GLN A 262 13.27 8.66 10.91
C GLN A 262 13.73 7.98 9.62
N VAL A 263 14.76 8.54 8.99
CA VAL A 263 15.36 8.03 7.75
C VAL A 263 16.73 7.48 8.08
N THR A 264 16.89 6.16 7.97
CA THR A 264 18.20 5.54 8.12
C THR A 264 19.10 6.00 6.98
N SER A 265 20.35 6.35 7.28
CA SER A 265 21.37 6.70 6.28
C SER A 265 22.70 6.04 6.62
N ARG A 266 23.69 6.12 5.72
CA ARG A 266 25.02 5.54 5.96
C ARG A 266 25.76 6.18 7.12
N ASP A 267 25.70 7.51 7.20
CA ASP A 267 26.47 8.26 8.19
C ASP A 267 25.75 8.34 9.53
N ASN A 268 24.51 8.84 9.51
CA ASN A 268 23.64 8.99 10.68
C ASN A 268 22.17 9.03 10.25
N ASP A 269 21.30 8.61 11.15
CA ASP A 269 19.86 8.74 10.98
C ASP A 269 19.48 10.23 10.90
N ARG A 270 18.50 10.53 10.04
CA ARG A 270 17.96 11.88 9.87
C ARG A 270 16.48 11.91 10.20
N PHE A 271 16.02 13.04 10.73
CA PHE A 271 14.63 13.23 11.10
C PHE A 271 13.99 14.29 10.21
N PHE A 272 12.78 13.98 9.75
CA PHE A 272 11.96 14.89 8.96
C PHE A 272 10.56 14.95 9.53
N TYR A 273 9.84 16.03 9.25
CA TYR A 273 8.56 16.33 9.88
C TYR A 273 7.52 16.71 8.84
N GLY A 274 6.32 16.16 8.96
CA GLY A 274 5.24 16.42 8.00
C GLY A 274 3.94 15.72 8.33
N LEU A 275 3.05 15.62 7.34
CA LEU A 275 1.81 14.86 7.47
C LEU A 275 2.05 13.40 7.08
N LEU A 276 1.39 12.48 7.79
CA LEU A 276 1.36 11.07 7.40
C LEU A 276 0.73 10.91 6.01
N ILE A 277 -0.44 11.51 5.78
CA ILE A 277 -1.15 11.48 4.50
C ILE A 277 -1.25 12.90 3.94
N PRO A 278 -0.69 13.19 2.75
CA PRO A 278 -0.86 14.49 2.11
C PRO A 278 -2.33 14.72 1.67
N PRO A 279 -2.92 15.92 1.85
CA PRO A 279 -4.34 16.21 1.57
C PRO A 279 -4.81 16.03 0.11
N ARG A 280 -3.92 15.65 -0.82
CA ARG A 280 -4.17 15.59 -2.27
C ARG A 280 -3.67 14.32 -2.94
N HIS A 281 -3.16 13.36 -2.17
CA HIS A 281 -2.73 12.06 -2.69
C HIS A 281 -3.61 10.98 -2.04
N PRO A 282 -4.70 10.55 -2.70
CA PRO A 282 -5.46 9.41 -2.19
C PRO A 282 -4.54 8.19 -2.21
N SER A 283 -4.20 7.69 -1.02
CA SER A 283 -3.47 6.44 -0.88
C SER A 283 -4.37 5.30 -1.38
N PRO A 284 -3.90 4.46 -2.32
CA PRO A 284 -4.71 3.34 -2.80
C PRO A 284 -5.01 2.37 -1.65
N CYS A 285 -6.26 1.85 -1.54
CA CYS A 285 -6.66 0.84 -0.54
C CYS A 285 -6.01 -0.54 -0.74
N ILE A 286 -4.87 -0.63 -1.42
CA ILE A 286 -4.27 -1.91 -1.77
C ILE A 286 -3.29 -2.24 -0.67
N PRO A 287 -3.53 -3.31 0.11
CA PRO A 287 -2.66 -3.66 1.22
C PRO A 287 -1.30 -4.17 0.74
N THR A 288 -1.20 -4.64 -0.51
CA THR A 288 -0.01 -5.33 -1.05
C THR A 288 0.69 -4.58 -2.19
N GLY A 289 1.95 -4.93 -2.41
CA GLY A 289 2.84 -4.35 -3.42
C GLY A 289 3.84 -3.39 -2.80
N ARG A 290 4.42 -2.53 -3.64
CA ARG A 290 5.44 -1.56 -3.20
C ARG A 290 4.90 -0.48 -2.28
N CYS A 291 3.60 -0.19 -2.39
CA CYS A 291 2.89 0.81 -1.60
C CYS A 291 3.68 2.11 -1.45
N THR A 292 4.27 2.59 -2.56
CA THR A 292 5.10 3.79 -2.56
C THR A 292 4.27 5.00 -2.15
N GLN A 293 4.69 5.66 -1.08
CA GLN A 293 4.08 6.86 -0.54
C GLN A 293 5.09 8.01 -0.61
N GLY A 294 4.60 9.21 -0.92
CA GLY A 294 5.46 10.37 -1.08
C GLY A 294 4.81 11.62 -0.47
N SER A 295 5.55 12.30 0.40
CA SER A 295 5.05 13.41 1.21
C SER A 295 6.06 14.55 1.25
N PRO A 296 5.62 15.82 1.07
CA PRO A 296 6.47 16.95 1.40
C PRO A 296 6.72 16.98 2.92
N VAL A 297 7.98 17.14 3.30
CA VAL A 297 8.44 17.18 4.69
C VAL A 297 9.40 18.35 4.89
N VAL A 298 9.72 18.65 6.14
CA VAL A 298 10.79 19.59 6.49
C VAL A 298 11.81 18.93 7.40
N ASP A 299 13.04 19.38 7.34
CA ASP A 299 14.05 19.00 8.33
C ASP A 299 13.98 19.87 9.59
N GLU A 300 14.88 19.61 10.54
CA GLU A 300 15.02 20.36 11.80
C GLU A 300 15.31 21.86 11.61
N ASN A 301 15.85 22.26 10.46
CA ASN A 301 16.17 23.64 10.12
C ASN A 301 14.99 24.34 9.41
N GLY A 302 13.89 23.63 9.16
CA GLY A 302 12.73 24.13 8.42
C GLY A 302 12.93 24.14 6.90
N GLU A 303 13.93 23.43 6.38
CA GLU A 303 14.13 23.32 4.93
C GLU A 303 13.21 22.27 4.32
N LEU A 304 12.56 22.63 3.21
CA LEU A 304 11.65 21.74 2.49
C LEU A 304 12.39 20.61 1.79
N ALA A 305 11.81 19.43 1.92
CA ALA A 305 12.26 18.21 1.29
C ALA A 305 11.05 17.33 0.91
N TYR A 306 11.26 16.25 0.17
CA TYR A 306 10.19 15.35 -0.22
C TYR A 306 10.55 13.93 0.21
N LEU A 307 9.84 13.35 1.17
CA LEU A 307 10.05 11.98 1.62
C LEU A 307 9.33 11.02 0.68
N LYS A 308 10.03 9.99 0.22
CA LYS A 308 9.47 8.82 -0.46
C LYS A 308 9.71 7.60 0.42
N GLU A 309 8.64 6.88 0.70
CA GLU A 309 8.60 5.62 1.45
C GLU A 309 8.20 4.52 0.47
N THR A 310 8.93 3.40 0.42
CA THR A 310 8.56 2.28 -0.46
C THR A 310 8.98 0.94 0.10
N TRP A 311 8.16 -0.09 -0.12
CA TRP A 311 8.49 -1.48 0.16
C TRP A 311 9.18 -2.08 -1.07
N ARG A 312 10.49 -2.29 -1.01
CA ARG A 312 11.28 -2.79 -2.15
C ARG A 312 11.50 -4.29 -2.05
N GLY A 313 11.38 -5.07 -3.14
CA GLY A 313 11.85 -6.45 -3.12
C GLY A 313 13.38 -6.52 -3.02
N ILE A 314 13.96 -7.29 -2.09
CA ILE A 314 15.42 -7.49 -2.07
C ILE A 314 15.79 -8.65 -2.98
N LYS A 315 16.57 -8.34 -4.03
CA LYS A 315 17.21 -9.34 -4.90
C LYS A 315 18.72 -9.29 -4.64
N PRO A 316 19.49 -10.39 -4.85
CA PRO A 316 20.92 -10.47 -4.56
C PRO A 316 21.80 -9.35 -5.16
N HIS A 317 21.29 -8.61 -6.15
CA HIS A 317 21.97 -7.51 -6.83
C HIS A 317 21.14 -6.21 -6.89
N ALA A 318 19.99 -6.15 -6.20
CA ALA A 318 19.16 -4.94 -6.19
C ALA A 318 19.79 -3.91 -5.24
N LYS A 319 20.31 -2.82 -5.82
CA LYS A 319 20.77 -1.65 -5.06
C LYS A 319 19.58 -0.92 -4.45
N ILE A 320 19.80 -0.29 -3.30
CA ILE A 320 18.85 0.69 -2.78
C ILE A 320 18.80 1.90 -3.72
N GLU A 321 17.66 2.56 -3.86
CA GLU A 321 17.52 3.70 -4.79
C GLU A 321 18.55 4.81 -4.51
N GLY A 322 18.87 5.06 -3.23
CA GLY A 322 19.91 6.02 -2.84
C GLY A 322 21.29 5.73 -3.44
N GLU A 323 21.70 4.47 -3.52
CA GLU A 323 22.96 4.05 -4.15
C GLU A 323 22.98 4.29 -5.66
N VAL A 324 21.80 4.15 -6.30
CA VAL A 324 21.64 4.49 -7.71
C VAL A 324 21.84 5.99 -7.89
N TYR A 325 21.20 6.81 -7.07
CA TYR A 325 21.40 8.27 -7.10
C TYR A 325 22.85 8.67 -6.88
N GLU A 326 23.55 8.07 -5.92
CA GLU A 326 24.98 8.33 -5.72
C GLU A 326 25.80 8.02 -6.98
N THR A 327 25.53 6.88 -7.63
CA THR A 327 26.19 6.50 -8.87
C THR A 327 25.92 7.51 -9.98
N LEU A 328 24.67 7.98 -10.11
CA LEU A 328 24.28 8.98 -11.10
C LEU A 328 24.92 10.35 -10.83
N HIS A 329 24.94 10.79 -9.57
CA HIS A 329 25.60 12.05 -9.17
C HIS A 329 27.11 12.00 -9.39
N ALA A 330 27.76 10.88 -9.06
CA ALA A 330 29.18 10.66 -9.33
C ALA A 330 29.49 10.71 -10.85
N ALA A 331 28.56 10.25 -11.69
CA ALA A 331 28.65 10.35 -13.14
C ALA A 331 28.21 11.73 -13.70
N SER A 332 27.93 12.71 -12.82
CA SER A 332 27.50 14.06 -13.18
C SER A 332 26.23 14.10 -14.04
N VAL A 333 25.29 13.19 -13.79
CA VAL A 333 23.98 13.17 -14.45
C VAL A 333 23.18 14.39 -13.98
N SER A 334 22.71 15.22 -14.91
CA SER A 334 21.89 16.38 -14.59
C SER A 334 20.40 16.01 -14.53
N ASN A 335 19.57 16.93 -14.02
CA ASN A 335 18.11 16.80 -14.06
C ASN A 335 17.55 15.56 -13.30
N ILE A 336 18.24 15.20 -12.22
CA ILE A 336 17.79 14.23 -11.22
C ILE A 336 17.81 14.87 -9.83
N PRO A 337 16.99 14.41 -8.87
CA PRO A 337 17.00 14.94 -7.52
C PRO A 337 18.33 14.74 -6.77
N THR A 338 18.66 15.67 -5.88
CA THR A 338 19.67 15.46 -4.83
C THR A 338 19.07 14.66 -3.69
N VAL A 339 19.70 13.55 -3.32
CA VAL A 339 19.29 12.72 -2.18
C VAL A 339 19.95 13.26 -0.91
N ILE A 340 19.14 13.57 0.10
CA ILE A 340 19.61 14.04 1.42
C ILE A 340 19.99 12.87 2.33
N ALA A 341 19.13 11.85 2.37
CA ALA A 341 19.32 10.62 3.12
C ALA A 341 18.57 9.49 2.42
N SER A 342 19.12 8.28 2.51
CA SER A 342 18.48 7.07 2.00
C SER A 342 19.01 5.83 2.70
N GLY A 343 18.10 4.92 3.02
CA GLY A 343 18.45 3.66 3.64
C GLY A 343 17.23 2.82 3.98
N ASP A 344 17.50 1.54 4.18
CA ASP A 344 16.54 0.55 4.63
C ASP A 344 16.25 0.69 6.12
N ALA A 345 14.99 0.79 6.49
CA ALA A 345 14.56 0.70 7.88
C ALA A 345 14.89 -0.70 8.45
N LYS A 346 15.46 -0.75 9.65
CA LYS A 346 15.89 -2.01 10.29
C LYS A 346 14.84 -2.50 11.29
N GLY A 347 14.72 -3.81 11.42
CA GLY A 347 13.89 -4.45 12.46
C GLY A 347 13.07 -5.62 11.92
N LYS A 348 12.58 -6.48 12.82
CA LYS A 348 11.77 -7.67 12.46
C LYS A 348 10.57 -7.30 11.57
N TRP A 349 9.91 -6.20 11.91
CA TRP A 349 8.66 -5.75 11.26
C TRP A 349 8.88 -4.90 10.01
N GLN A 350 10.13 -4.52 9.73
CA GLN A 350 10.54 -3.85 8.49
C GLN A 350 10.82 -4.85 7.35
N CYS A 351 10.38 -6.09 7.53
CA CYS A 351 10.38 -7.16 6.53
C CYS A 351 8.99 -7.81 6.52
N THR A 352 8.46 -8.07 5.33
CA THR A 352 7.24 -8.88 5.21
C THR A 352 7.56 -10.36 5.41
N VAL A 353 6.55 -11.11 5.84
CA VAL A 353 6.68 -12.55 6.15
C VAL A 353 5.79 -13.42 5.26
N THR A 354 5.00 -12.80 4.39
CA THR A 354 3.94 -13.50 3.66
C THR A 354 4.39 -14.11 2.33
N GLU A 355 5.60 -13.79 1.83
CA GLU A 355 6.21 -14.46 0.66
C GLU A 355 7.41 -15.31 1.07
N VAL A 356 7.59 -16.46 0.41
CA VAL A 356 8.58 -17.52 0.70
C VAL A 356 10.03 -17.00 0.64
N GLU A 357 10.23 -15.82 0.06
CA GLU A 357 11.42 -15.00 0.22
C GLU A 357 11.07 -13.69 0.96
N ARG A 358 11.16 -13.71 2.30
CA ARG A 358 12.26 -12.98 2.93
C ARG A 358 12.30 -11.45 2.98
N VAL A 359 11.76 -10.69 2.02
CA VAL A 359 12.44 -9.40 1.73
C VAL A 359 11.63 -8.41 0.90
N PRO A 360 10.84 -7.58 1.60
CA PRO A 360 10.90 -6.17 1.29
C PRO A 360 11.09 -5.27 2.51
N THR A 361 11.92 -4.25 2.33
CA THR A 361 12.26 -3.27 3.35
C THR A 361 11.72 -1.89 2.99
N LEU A 362 11.29 -1.15 4.01
CA LEU A 362 10.87 0.23 3.88
C LEU A 362 12.10 1.10 3.60
N LEU A 363 12.17 1.62 2.38
CA LEU A 363 13.17 2.59 1.96
C LEU A 363 12.60 3.99 2.12
N HIS A 364 13.26 4.80 2.93
CA HIS A 364 13.03 6.24 3.00
C HIS A 364 14.04 6.93 2.09
N SER A 365 13.60 7.83 1.21
CA SER A 365 14.48 8.71 0.43
C SER A 365 13.95 10.12 0.40
N VAL A 366 14.84 11.11 0.53
CA VAL A 366 14.42 12.52 0.58
C VAL A 366 15.07 13.34 -0.54
N PRO A 367 14.39 13.56 -1.68
CA PRO A 367 14.79 14.54 -2.68
C PRO A 367 14.46 16.01 -2.36
N ARG A 368 15.34 16.96 -2.71
CA ARG A 368 14.99 18.40 -2.79
C ARG A 368 14.23 18.71 -4.09
N SER A 369 13.04 19.30 -3.98
CA SER A 369 12.25 19.77 -5.13
C SER A 369 12.33 21.28 -5.31
N ARG A 370 12.58 21.75 -6.54
CA ARG A 370 12.45 23.16 -6.93
C ARG A 370 11.13 23.37 -7.68
N SER A 371 10.10 23.79 -6.94
CA SER A 371 8.85 24.45 -7.40
C SER A 371 7.84 23.65 -8.26
N GLN A 372 6.55 23.91 -7.96
CA GLN A 372 5.34 23.28 -8.51
C GLN A 372 5.03 23.61 -9.98
N SER A 373 4.36 22.64 -10.61
CA SER A 373 3.36 22.70 -11.70
C SER A 373 3.77 23.13 -13.11
N GLU A 374 3.68 22.18 -14.05
CA GLU A 374 2.87 22.18 -15.29
C GLU A 374 3.20 20.88 -16.06
N ARG A 375 2.24 20.21 -16.71
CA ARG A 375 2.45 18.87 -17.30
C ARG A 375 2.70 18.93 -18.81
N MET A 376 3.97 18.82 -19.22
CA MET A 376 4.39 18.52 -20.59
C MET A 376 5.79 17.88 -20.59
N CYS A 377 6.00 16.78 -21.31
CA CYS A 377 7.30 16.12 -21.42
C CYS A 377 8.35 17.11 -21.93
N HIS A 378 9.31 17.50 -21.08
CA HIS A 378 10.35 18.47 -21.45
C HIS A 378 11.54 17.72 -22.04
N PRO A 379 12.23 18.24 -23.08
CA PRO A 379 13.45 17.65 -23.65
C PRO A 379 14.57 17.30 -22.64
N MET A 380 14.49 17.86 -21.44
CA MET A 380 15.49 17.72 -20.37
C MET A 380 15.34 16.44 -19.54
N SER A 381 14.17 15.77 -19.54
CA SER A 381 14.03 14.44 -18.91
C SER A 381 14.72 13.35 -19.74
N ASN A 382 14.62 13.44 -21.07
CA ASN A 382 15.41 12.62 -21.99
C ASN A 382 16.92 12.85 -21.80
N LYS A 383 17.35 14.10 -21.52
CA LYS A 383 18.74 14.38 -21.18
C LYS A 383 19.20 13.67 -19.90
N ALA A 384 18.41 13.66 -18.84
CA ALA A 384 18.73 12.93 -17.61
C ALA A 384 18.95 11.44 -17.88
N HIS A 385 18.03 10.83 -18.64
CA HIS A 385 18.13 9.43 -19.04
C HIS A 385 19.34 9.16 -19.96
N HIS A 386 19.57 10.02 -20.96
CA HIS A 386 20.73 9.93 -21.85
C HIS A 386 22.03 9.97 -21.07
N ASP A 387 22.18 10.93 -20.14
CA ASP A 387 23.38 11.06 -19.31
C ASP A 387 23.55 9.84 -18.38
N ALA A 388 22.47 9.35 -17.78
CA ALA A 388 22.48 8.13 -16.95
C ALA A 388 22.96 6.91 -17.75
N TYR A 389 22.44 6.71 -18.95
CA TYR A 389 22.86 5.60 -19.80
C TYR A 389 24.31 5.77 -20.29
N ALA A 390 24.63 6.93 -20.88
CA ALA A 390 25.91 7.15 -21.54
C ALA A 390 27.09 7.21 -20.55
N ARG A 391 26.87 7.79 -19.36
CA ARG A 391 27.95 8.03 -18.38
C ARG A 391 27.98 6.95 -17.29
N ALA A 392 26.82 6.57 -16.77
CA ALA A 392 26.72 5.60 -15.67
C ALA A 392 26.39 4.16 -16.12
N GLY A 393 25.90 3.96 -17.34
CA GLY A 393 25.43 2.65 -17.79
C GLY A 393 24.11 2.23 -17.13
N ILE A 394 23.26 3.19 -16.75
CA ILE A 394 22.02 2.92 -16.02
C ILE A 394 20.82 3.16 -16.93
N LEU A 395 19.97 2.13 -17.08
CA LEU A 395 18.62 2.22 -17.65
C LEU A 395 17.61 2.57 -16.56
N HIS A 396 16.56 3.30 -16.91
CA HIS A 396 15.54 3.72 -15.93
C HIS A 396 14.50 2.62 -15.68
N CYS A 397 14.02 1.97 -16.73
CA CYS A 397 13.07 0.85 -16.73
C CYS A 397 11.65 1.13 -16.22
N ASP A 398 11.38 2.32 -15.68
CA ASP A 398 10.02 2.78 -15.33
C ASP A 398 9.74 4.24 -15.75
N VAL A 399 10.05 4.59 -16.99
CA VAL A 399 9.70 5.93 -17.51
C VAL A 399 8.19 6.05 -17.62
N SER A 400 7.60 6.97 -16.86
CA SER A 400 6.15 7.17 -16.78
C SER A 400 5.79 8.65 -16.53
N LEU A 401 4.50 8.99 -16.65
CA LEU A 401 4.02 10.34 -16.29
C LEU A 401 4.20 10.69 -14.81
N GLY A 402 4.19 9.69 -13.93
CA GLY A 402 4.39 9.89 -12.49
C GLY A 402 5.84 10.22 -12.15
N ASN A 403 6.78 9.78 -13.01
CA ASN A 403 8.21 9.80 -12.72
C ASN A 403 8.94 10.97 -13.39
N ILE A 404 8.21 11.89 -14.02
CA ILE A 404 8.76 13.11 -14.62
C ILE A 404 8.13 14.32 -13.94
N PHE A 405 8.89 14.95 -13.04
CA PHE A 405 8.50 16.22 -12.44
C PHE A 405 8.92 17.37 -13.33
N ILE A 406 8.10 18.42 -13.37
CA ILE A 406 8.39 19.60 -14.17
C ILE A 406 8.64 20.75 -13.23
N THR A 407 9.83 21.33 -13.40
CA THR A 407 10.33 22.45 -12.63
C THR A 407 10.46 23.65 -13.54
N LYS A 408 10.62 24.84 -12.95
CA LYS A 408 10.93 26.07 -13.70
C LYS A 408 12.16 25.95 -14.62
N THR A 409 13.06 25.01 -14.31
CA THR A 409 14.31 24.77 -15.04
C THR A 409 14.24 23.58 -16.00
N GLY A 410 13.07 22.94 -16.14
CA GLY A 410 12.84 21.80 -17.04
C GLY A 410 12.38 20.54 -16.32
N GLY A 411 12.41 19.42 -17.04
CA GLY A 411 12.06 18.10 -16.51
C GLY A 411 13.10 17.57 -15.52
N LEU A 412 12.61 16.91 -14.47
CA LEU A 412 13.35 16.23 -13.42
C LEU A 412 12.89 14.76 -13.41
N LEU A 413 13.80 13.83 -13.70
CA LEU A 413 13.50 12.39 -13.74
C LEU A 413 13.73 11.78 -12.35
N ILE A 414 12.69 11.12 -11.82
CA ILE A 414 12.66 10.54 -10.47
C ILE A 414 12.34 9.05 -10.52
N ASP A 415 12.34 8.39 -9.37
CA ASP A 415 11.92 6.99 -9.21
C ASP A 415 12.84 5.98 -9.94
N TRP A 416 14.09 5.90 -9.46
CA TRP A 416 15.12 5.03 -10.05
C TRP A 416 15.17 3.65 -9.40
N ASP A 417 14.13 3.25 -8.66
CA ASP A 417 14.08 2.01 -7.88
C ASP A 417 14.07 0.73 -8.75
N LEU A 418 13.64 0.86 -10.01
CA LEU A 418 13.59 -0.18 -11.04
C LEU A 418 14.77 -0.14 -11.99
N SER A 419 15.68 0.81 -11.78
CA SER A 419 16.80 1.04 -12.67
C SER A 419 17.73 -0.16 -12.75
N LYS A 420 18.45 -0.24 -13.87
CA LYS A 420 19.26 -1.40 -14.22
C LYS A 420 20.64 -0.96 -14.71
N ASN A 421 21.70 -1.39 -14.02
CA ASN A 421 23.09 -1.14 -14.43
C ASN A 421 23.56 -2.18 -15.45
N ILE A 422 23.69 -1.79 -16.73
CA ILE A 422 24.06 -2.67 -17.84
C ILE A 422 25.42 -3.37 -17.66
N ARG A 423 26.28 -2.84 -16.78
CA ARG A 423 27.62 -3.38 -16.51
C ARG A 423 27.62 -4.50 -15.46
N GLU A 424 26.53 -4.66 -14.72
CA GLU A 424 26.42 -5.61 -13.61
C GLU A 424 25.61 -6.88 -13.97
N PHE A 425 25.08 -6.99 -15.20
CA PHE A 425 24.22 -8.11 -15.58
C PHE A 425 24.96 -9.31 -16.17
N GLY A 426 25.04 -10.38 -15.40
CA GLY A 426 25.19 -11.75 -15.90
C GLY A 426 23.84 -12.47 -15.87
N ASN A 427 23.43 -13.07 -17.00
CA ASN A 427 22.42 -14.13 -17.20
C ASN A 427 21.22 -14.30 -16.21
N ASN A 428 20.63 -13.23 -15.69
CA ASN A 428 19.48 -13.34 -14.79
C ASN A 428 18.13 -13.05 -15.49
N GLU A 429 17.10 -13.78 -15.08
CA GLU A 429 15.73 -13.67 -15.55
C GLU A 429 15.19 -12.24 -15.36
N PHE A 430 14.92 -11.53 -16.46
CA PHE A 430 14.29 -10.21 -16.41
C PHE A 430 12.78 -10.34 -16.19
N GLU A 431 12.33 -10.04 -14.98
CA GLU A 431 10.92 -9.76 -14.74
C GLU A 431 10.49 -8.50 -15.51
N LEU A 432 9.26 -8.55 -16.03
CA LEU A 432 8.61 -7.41 -16.64
C LEU A 432 8.30 -6.37 -15.56
N THR A 433 9.00 -5.24 -15.60
CA THR A 433 8.84 -4.13 -14.65
C THR A 433 8.41 -2.86 -15.37
N GLY A 434 7.79 -1.94 -14.62
CA GLY A 434 7.40 -0.62 -15.08
C GLY A 434 5.89 -0.41 -15.23
N THR A 435 5.52 0.82 -15.53
CA THR A 435 4.13 1.27 -15.69
C THR A 435 3.54 0.74 -16.99
N TRP A 436 2.54 -0.16 -16.92
CA TRP A 436 1.97 -0.89 -18.07
C TRP A 436 1.73 -0.06 -19.33
N GLN A 437 1.13 1.12 -19.16
CA GLN A 437 0.82 2.05 -20.25
C GLN A 437 2.06 2.46 -21.04
N PHE A 438 3.23 2.51 -20.42
CA PHE A 438 4.46 3.01 -21.03
C PHE A 438 5.49 1.92 -21.33
N ILE A 439 5.27 0.67 -20.89
CA ILE A 439 6.15 -0.46 -21.25
C ILE A 439 6.19 -0.63 -22.78
N SER A 440 7.38 -0.86 -23.33
CA SER A 440 7.60 -1.07 -24.77
C SER A 440 6.77 -2.21 -25.34
N ALA A 441 6.35 -2.07 -26.60
CA ALA A 441 5.58 -3.09 -27.31
C ALA A 441 6.34 -4.42 -27.38
N ARG A 442 7.67 -4.35 -27.50
CA ARG A 442 8.56 -5.51 -27.52
C ARG A 442 8.47 -6.29 -26.21
N LEU A 443 8.59 -5.63 -25.06
CA LEU A 443 8.53 -6.29 -23.75
C LEU A 443 7.14 -6.88 -23.45
N LEU A 444 6.07 -6.26 -23.96
CA LEU A 444 4.70 -6.75 -23.81
C LEU A 444 4.34 -7.90 -24.78
N SER A 445 5.14 -8.11 -25.83
CA SER A 445 4.80 -9.04 -26.90
C SER A 445 4.88 -10.50 -26.47
N THR A 446 3.91 -11.31 -26.92
CA THR A 446 3.96 -12.77 -26.77
C THR A 446 5.10 -13.41 -27.56
N ARG A 447 5.72 -12.69 -28.50
CA ARG A 447 6.88 -13.17 -29.28
C ARG A 447 8.19 -13.04 -28.54
N THR A 448 8.24 -12.17 -27.54
CA THR A 448 9.44 -11.94 -26.73
C THR A 448 9.55 -13.04 -25.67
N PRO A 449 10.71 -13.69 -25.50
CA PRO A 449 10.90 -14.66 -24.43
C PRO A 449 10.66 -14.04 -23.05
N GLN A 450 10.13 -14.83 -22.11
CA GLN A 450 10.12 -14.43 -20.71
C GLN A 450 11.58 -14.24 -20.26
N GLY A 451 11.84 -13.21 -19.46
CA GLY A 451 13.21 -12.90 -19.08
C GLY A 451 13.99 -12.09 -20.10
N ALA A 452 13.37 -11.54 -21.15
CA ALA A 452 14.10 -10.71 -22.12
C ALA A 452 14.65 -9.43 -21.46
N PRO A 453 15.91 -9.04 -21.74
CA PRO A 453 16.53 -7.87 -21.15
C PRO A 453 15.79 -6.60 -21.54
N HIS A 454 15.67 -5.67 -20.59
CA HIS A 454 15.28 -4.29 -20.87
C HIS A 454 16.46 -3.59 -21.55
N MET A 455 16.20 -2.86 -22.62
CA MET A 455 17.21 -2.21 -23.47
C MET A 455 16.98 -0.70 -23.51
N LEU A 456 17.99 0.04 -23.99
CA LEU A 456 17.86 1.49 -24.21
C LEU A 456 16.65 1.84 -25.08
N ALA A 457 16.40 1.05 -26.13
CA ALA A 457 15.27 1.27 -27.02
C ALA A 457 13.91 1.19 -26.31
N ASP A 458 13.80 0.40 -25.25
CA ASP A 458 12.54 0.27 -24.50
C ASP A 458 12.27 1.52 -23.65
N ASP A 459 13.28 2.06 -22.95
CA ASP A 459 13.14 3.34 -22.23
C ASP A 459 12.78 4.49 -23.19
N LEU A 460 13.41 4.52 -24.38
CA LEU A 460 13.09 5.53 -25.41
C LEU A 460 11.66 5.35 -25.95
N GLU A 461 11.20 4.12 -26.12
CA GLU A 461 9.80 3.84 -26.48
C GLU A 461 8.84 4.30 -25.38
N SER A 462 9.21 4.15 -24.10
CA SER A 462 8.44 4.67 -22.97
C SER A 462 8.31 6.19 -22.99
N PHE A 463 9.38 6.93 -23.28
CA PHE A 463 9.31 8.39 -23.49
C PHE A 463 8.38 8.77 -24.64
N TYR A 464 8.41 8.02 -25.75
CA TYR A 464 7.50 8.21 -26.88
C TYR A 464 6.03 8.01 -26.46
N HIS A 465 5.73 6.92 -25.75
CA HIS A 465 4.37 6.64 -25.26
C HIS A 465 3.90 7.68 -24.25
N VAL A 466 4.77 8.16 -23.36
CA VAL A 466 4.47 9.29 -22.45
C VAL A 466 4.06 10.54 -23.22
N LEU A 467 4.79 10.90 -24.28
CA LEU A 467 4.49 12.05 -25.11
C LEU A 467 3.14 11.88 -25.83
N CYS A 468 2.93 10.75 -26.52
CA CYS A 468 1.68 10.47 -27.22
C CYS A 468 0.48 10.47 -26.27
N TYR A 469 0.62 9.86 -25.08
CA TYR A 469 -0.43 9.83 -24.08
C TYR A 469 -0.80 11.24 -23.58
N LEU A 470 0.20 12.11 -23.33
CA LEU A 470 -0.05 13.52 -22.97
C LEU A 470 -0.74 14.29 -24.09
N THR A 471 -0.33 14.07 -25.34
CA THR A 471 -0.97 14.72 -26.50
C THR A 471 -2.44 14.34 -26.61
N LEU A 472 -2.81 13.09 -26.30
CA LEU A 472 -4.21 12.65 -26.30
C LEU A 472 -5.01 13.19 -25.12
N LEU A 473 -4.39 13.39 -23.96
CA LEU A 473 -5.11 13.89 -22.78
C LEU A 473 -5.24 15.40 -22.72
N SER A 474 -4.26 16.12 -23.26
CA SER A 474 -4.10 17.57 -23.01
C SER A 474 -3.61 18.34 -24.22
N GLY A 475 -3.31 17.66 -25.33
CA GLY A 475 -2.92 18.30 -26.58
C GLY A 475 -4.12 18.83 -27.37
N GLN A 476 -3.85 19.73 -28.31
CA GLN A 476 -4.85 20.17 -29.28
C GLN A 476 -5.01 19.11 -30.36
N HIS A 477 -6.21 18.55 -30.50
CA HIS A 477 -6.55 17.60 -31.55
C HIS A 477 -8.06 17.62 -31.85
N ASN A 478 -8.45 17.10 -33.01
CA ASN A 478 -9.85 17.05 -33.46
C ASN A 478 -10.59 15.76 -33.05
N LEU A 479 -10.01 14.95 -32.16
CA LEU A 479 -10.64 13.73 -31.66
C LEU A 479 -11.78 14.07 -30.68
N SER A 480 -12.89 13.34 -30.78
CA SER A 480 -13.94 13.40 -29.77
C SER A 480 -13.49 12.75 -28.45
N PRO A 481 -14.09 13.10 -27.30
CA PRO A 481 -13.77 12.47 -26.02
C PRO A 481 -13.88 10.93 -26.04
N SER A 482 -14.88 10.39 -26.72
CA SER A 482 -15.05 8.93 -26.89
C SER A 482 -13.95 8.31 -27.73
N ALA A 483 -13.47 9.01 -28.76
CA ALA A 483 -12.35 8.55 -29.58
C ALA A 483 -11.02 8.57 -28.81
N VAL A 484 -10.80 9.59 -27.98
CA VAL A 484 -9.65 9.65 -27.06
C VAL A 484 -9.70 8.49 -26.06
N PHE A 485 -10.85 8.26 -25.43
CA PHE A 485 -11.04 7.15 -24.49
C PHE A 485 -10.77 5.79 -25.16
N ALA A 486 -11.34 5.58 -26.36
CA ALA A 486 -11.11 4.35 -27.12
C ALA A 486 -9.63 4.16 -27.47
N GLN A 487 -8.93 5.20 -27.94
CA GLN A 487 -7.49 5.12 -28.21
C GLN A 487 -6.68 4.81 -26.95
N ILE A 488 -7.01 5.45 -25.82
CA ILE A 488 -6.32 5.19 -24.56
C ILE A 488 -6.52 3.75 -24.12
N SER A 489 -7.77 3.27 -24.19
CA SER A 489 -8.12 1.90 -23.86
C SER A 489 -7.36 0.90 -24.74
N ASP A 490 -7.44 1.06 -26.05
CA ASP A 490 -6.91 0.11 -27.03
C ASP A 490 -5.39 0.08 -27.09
N VAL A 491 -4.71 1.23 -26.93
CA VAL A 491 -3.26 1.33 -27.07
C VAL A 491 -2.55 1.09 -25.74
N TYR A 492 -3.09 1.65 -24.65
CA TYR A 492 -2.35 1.75 -23.39
C TYR A 492 -2.92 0.88 -22.26
N ASN A 493 -4.21 0.52 -22.29
CA ASN A 493 -4.82 -0.31 -21.24
C ASN A 493 -5.03 -1.77 -21.65
N ASP A 494 -4.88 -2.09 -22.95
CA ASP A 494 -5.01 -3.44 -23.48
C ASP A 494 -4.01 -4.40 -22.81
N ARG A 495 -4.55 -5.44 -22.17
CA ARG A 495 -3.81 -6.46 -21.41
C ARG A 495 -4.57 -7.77 -21.33
N TRP A 496 -3.86 -8.88 -21.49
CA TRP A 496 -4.41 -10.23 -21.34
C TRP A 496 -3.35 -11.19 -20.79
N VAL A 497 -3.77 -12.40 -20.39
CA VAL A 497 -2.86 -13.45 -19.94
C VAL A 497 -2.58 -14.42 -21.08
N TYR A 498 -1.31 -14.71 -21.36
CA TYR A 498 -0.87 -15.69 -22.34
C TYR A 498 0.15 -16.63 -21.71
N ARG A 499 -0.18 -17.92 -21.57
CA ARG A 499 0.69 -18.93 -20.91
C ARG A 499 1.16 -18.50 -19.50
N GLY A 500 0.24 -17.94 -18.70
CA GLY A 500 0.54 -17.53 -17.31
C GLY A 500 1.25 -16.19 -17.14
N ARG A 501 1.69 -15.53 -18.23
CA ARG A 501 2.26 -14.18 -18.19
C ARG A 501 1.28 -13.14 -18.71
N MET A 502 1.37 -11.91 -18.19
CA MET A 502 0.68 -10.79 -18.79
C MET A 502 1.30 -10.45 -20.16
N ALA A 503 0.47 -10.13 -21.14
CA ALA A 503 0.86 -9.75 -22.49
C ALA A 503 0.00 -8.58 -22.99
N GLY A 504 0.54 -7.81 -23.93
CA GLY A 504 -0.03 -6.54 -24.37
C GLY A 504 0.64 -5.97 -25.62
N GLY A 505 0.42 -4.68 -25.86
CA GLY A 505 1.26 -3.87 -26.75
C GLY A 505 1.04 -4.08 -28.25
N THR A 506 0.06 -4.89 -28.68
CA THR A 506 -0.24 -5.12 -30.11
C THR A 506 -0.48 -3.81 -30.86
N ARG A 507 -1.27 -2.90 -30.28
CA ARG A 507 -1.58 -1.60 -30.87
C ARG A 507 -0.42 -0.61 -30.77
N LYS A 508 0.46 -0.74 -29.77
CA LYS A 508 1.69 0.07 -29.66
C LYS A 508 2.64 -0.18 -30.84
N ILE A 509 2.71 -1.41 -31.35
CA ILE A 509 3.48 -1.72 -32.58
C ILE A 509 2.95 -0.91 -33.77
N GLY A 510 1.63 -0.74 -33.87
CA GLY A 510 0.99 0.03 -34.92
C GLY A 510 1.44 1.49 -34.96
N CYS A 511 1.78 2.07 -33.80
CA CYS A 511 2.29 3.44 -33.71
C CYS A 511 3.62 3.67 -34.46
N PHE A 512 4.34 2.61 -34.81
CA PHE A 512 5.62 2.66 -35.53
C PHE A 512 5.55 2.13 -36.97
N LYS A 513 4.40 1.60 -37.42
CA LYS A 513 4.28 0.92 -38.72
C LYS A 513 3.94 1.85 -39.89
N ASP A 514 3.43 3.05 -39.62
CA ASP A 514 3.00 4.02 -40.64
C ASP A 514 3.87 5.28 -40.69
N ARG A 515 5.20 5.15 -40.53
CA ARG A 515 6.14 6.27 -40.68
C ARG A 515 7.33 5.93 -41.56
#